data_AF-A0A9E3QI43-F1
#
_entry.id   AF-A0A9E3QI43-F1
#
_cell.length_a   1.000
_cell.length_b   1.000
_cell.length_c   1.000
_cell.angle_alpha   90.00
_cell.angle_beta   90.00
_cell.angle_gamma   90.00
#
_symmetry.space_group_name_H-M   'P 1'
#
loop_
_entity.id
_entity.type
_entity.pdbx_description
1 polymer ?
#
loop_
_entity_poly.entity_id
_entity_poly.type
_entity_poly.pdbx_seq_one_letter_code
_entity_poly.pdbx_strand_id
1 'polypeptide(L)'
;MNDRRGLRWIDRRAFLRRGGRGLAGAALLSAWGGGVSARFEAGRPQVAAVVTEFTYRSHAHVILENFLNPYLFNGRRTDPGVEVVSLYVDQFPARDMARAGGRGKSQSR
;
A
#
# COMPACT_ATOMS: atom_id res chain seq x y z
N MET A 1 -43.75 3.07 13.81
CA MET A 1 -42.48 2.35 14.00
C MET A 1 -42.03 1.74 12.68
N ASN A 2 -41.25 2.49 11.88
CA ASN A 2 -40.16 2.05 10.99
C ASN A 2 -39.94 3.07 9.87
N ASP A 3 -39.05 4.02 10.15
CA ASP A 3 -38.50 4.96 9.18
C ASP A 3 -37.27 4.31 8.52
N ARG A 4 -37.36 3.97 7.23
CA ARG A 4 -36.22 3.41 6.46
C ARG A 4 -35.39 4.57 5.93
N ARG A 5 -34.43 5.04 6.73
CA ARG A 5 -33.42 6.01 6.28
C ARG A 5 -32.50 5.38 5.24
N GLY A 6 -32.77 5.68 3.97
CA GLY A 6 -31.92 5.34 2.83
C GLY A 6 -30.59 6.08 2.91
N LEU A 7 -29.50 5.32 2.88
CA LEU A 7 -28.13 5.83 2.76
C LEU A 7 -28.00 6.63 1.46
N ARG A 8 -27.80 7.95 1.57
CA ARG A 8 -27.59 8.84 0.42
C ARG A 8 -26.20 8.63 -0.16
N TRP A 9 -26.10 7.83 -1.21
CA TRP A 9 -24.88 7.70 -2.02
C TRP A 9 -24.53 9.05 -2.65
N ILE A 10 -23.27 9.46 -2.55
CA ILE A 10 -22.79 10.68 -3.21
C ILE A 10 -22.65 10.39 -4.71
N ASP A 11 -23.50 11.01 -5.52
CA ASP A 11 -23.43 10.92 -6.98
C ASP A 11 -22.15 11.55 -7.53
N ARG A 12 -21.54 10.93 -8.55
CA ARG A 12 -20.35 11.45 -9.26
C ARG A 12 -20.54 12.91 -9.71
N ARG A 13 -21.74 13.27 -10.14
CA ARG A 13 -22.09 14.66 -10.53
C ARG A 13 -22.15 15.61 -9.35
N ALA A 14 -22.62 15.15 -8.18
CA ALA A 14 -22.61 15.93 -6.95
C ALA A 14 -21.17 16.18 -6.46
N PHE A 15 -20.27 15.20 -6.64
CA PHE A 15 -18.84 15.35 -6.38
C PHE A 15 -18.19 16.40 -7.30
N LEU A 16 -18.41 16.31 -8.62
CA LEU A 16 -17.83 17.26 -9.58
C LEU A 16 -18.32 18.70 -9.37
N ARG A 17 -19.62 18.89 -9.09
CA ARG A 17 -20.17 20.22 -8.75
C ARG A 17 -19.61 20.77 -7.43
N ARG A 18 -19.23 19.90 -6.49
CA ARG A 18 -18.64 20.31 -5.20
C ARG A 18 -17.14 20.59 -5.32
N GLY A 19 -16.42 19.88 -6.19
CA GLY A 19 -15.01 20.15 -6.52
C GLY A 19 -14.78 21.43 -7.33
N GLY A 20 -15.70 21.78 -8.25
CA GLY A 20 -15.56 22.95 -9.12
C GLY A 20 -15.52 24.31 -8.38
N ARG A 21 -16.03 24.41 -7.15
CA ARG A 21 -16.02 25.65 -6.36
C ARG A 21 -14.70 25.94 -5.66
N GLY A 22 -13.79 24.96 -5.53
CA GLY A 22 -12.47 25.14 -4.91
C GLY A 22 -11.43 25.76 -5.85
N LEU A 23 -11.57 25.56 -7.15
CA LEU A 23 -10.58 25.98 -8.15
C LEU A 23 -10.57 27.50 -8.41
N ALA A 24 -11.74 28.17 -8.30
CA ALA A 24 -11.83 29.62 -8.53
C ALA A 24 -11.13 30.45 -7.44
N GLY A 25 -11.19 30.02 -6.17
CA GLY A 25 -10.50 30.69 -5.07
C GLY A 25 -8.98 30.48 -5.08
N ALA A 26 -8.53 29.28 -5.50
CA ALA A 26 -7.11 28.98 -5.65
C ALA A 26 -6.44 29.80 -6.76
N ALA A 27 -7.14 30.03 -7.89
CA ALA A 27 -6.61 30.84 -8.99
C ALA A 27 -6.35 32.31 -8.61
N LEU A 28 -7.19 32.89 -7.74
CA LEU A 28 -7.01 34.26 -7.24
C LEU A 28 -5.81 34.39 -6.29
N LEU A 29 -5.53 33.38 -5.48
CA LEU A 29 -4.36 33.36 -4.58
C LEU A 29 -3.04 33.12 -5.34
N SER A 30 -3.07 32.34 -6.42
CA SER A 30 -1.91 32.11 -7.29
C SER A 30 -1.51 33.34 -8.11
N ALA A 31 -2.48 34.20 -8.46
CA ALA A 31 -2.23 35.44 -9.21
C ALA A 31 -1.60 36.56 -8.37
N TRP A 32 -1.73 36.50 -7.04
CA TRP A 32 -1.18 37.48 -6.08
C TRP A 32 0.11 36.98 -5.40
N GLY A 33 0.93 36.19 -6.10
CA GLY A 33 2.28 35.81 -5.67
C GLY A 33 2.37 34.90 -4.44
N GLY A 34 1.24 34.47 -3.85
CA GLY A 34 1.17 33.62 -2.67
C GLY A 34 1.28 32.12 -2.95
N GLY A 35 1.96 31.73 -4.03
CA GLY A 35 2.13 30.33 -4.40
C GLY A 35 3.10 29.62 -3.46
N VAL A 36 2.59 29.06 -2.35
CA VAL A 36 3.33 28.05 -1.59
C VAL A 36 3.34 26.79 -2.43
N SER A 37 4.40 26.62 -3.21
CA SER A 37 4.71 25.34 -3.86
C SER A 37 5.06 24.33 -2.78
N ALA A 38 4.07 23.59 -2.30
CA ALA A 38 4.30 22.40 -1.51
C ALA A 38 4.98 21.36 -2.40
N ARG A 39 6.31 21.27 -2.29
CA ARG A 39 7.06 20.15 -2.86
C ARG A 39 6.68 18.93 -2.05
N PHE A 40 5.83 18.08 -2.60
CA PHE A 40 5.68 16.74 -2.06
C PHE A 40 7.00 16.02 -2.33
N GLU A 41 7.81 15.85 -1.28
CA GLU A 41 8.89 14.88 -1.28
C GLU A 41 8.21 13.53 -1.53
N ALA A 42 8.28 13.04 -2.77
CA ALA A 42 7.73 11.73 -3.10
C ALA A 42 8.64 10.71 -2.40
N GLY A 43 8.28 10.34 -1.17
CA GLY A 43 8.93 9.25 -0.44
C GLY A 43 8.93 7.97 -1.27
N ARG A 44 9.79 7.02 -0.91
CA ARG A 44 9.83 5.71 -1.57
C ARG A 44 8.40 5.12 -1.56
N PRO A 45 7.88 4.64 -2.70
CA PRO A 45 6.55 4.05 -2.75
C PRO A 45 6.42 2.95 -1.72
N GLN A 46 5.42 3.06 -0.86
CA GLN A 46 5.11 2.09 0.18
C GLN A 46 4.16 1.04 -0.39
N VAL A 47 4.54 -0.24 -0.30
CA VAL A 47 3.80 -1.36 -0.88
C VAL A 47 3.42 -2.36 0.22
N ALA A 48 2.19 -2.85 0.17
CA ALA A 48 1.72 -3.96 0.99
C ALA A 48 1.74 -5.25 0.15
N ALA A 49 2.34 -6.31 0.68
CA ALA A 49 2.34 -7.63 0.06
C ALA A 49 1.13 -8.43 0.57
N VAL A 50 0.30 -8.91 -0.35
CA VAL A 50 -0.87 -9.77 -0.05
C VAL A 50 -0.64 -11.08 -0.78
N VAL A 51 -0.48 -12.17 -0.03
CA VAL A 51 -0.16 -13.49 -0.58
C VAL A 51 -1.11 -14.56 -0.04
N THR A 52 -1.42 -15.56 -0.84
CA THR A 52 -2.26 -16.69 -0.42
C THR A 52 -1.51 -17.63 0.51
N GLU A 53 -0.29 -18.00 0.16
CA GLU A 53 0.59 -18.84 0.98
C GLU A 53 2.02 -18.28 0.97
N PHE A 54 2.77 -18.47 2.05
CA PHE A 54 4.14 -18.01 2.14
C PHE A 54 5.08 -19.11 2.66
N THR A 55 5.52 -19.99 1.77
CA THR A 55 6.45 -21.10 2.10
C THR A 55 7.82 -20.91 1.46
N TYR A 56 8.84 -21.57 2.00
CA TYR A 56 10.21 -21.54 1.44
C TYR A 56 10.21 -22.01 -0.02
N ARG A 57 10.87 -21.25 -0.91
CA ARG A 57 10.93 -21.48 -2.38
C ARG A 57 9.57 -21.47 -3.10
N SER A 58 8.53 -20.87 -2.51
CA SER A 58 7.29 -20.54 -3.24
C SER A 58 7.52 -19.38 -4.22
N HIS A 59 6.63 -19.22 -5.20
CA HIS A 59 6.65 -18.07 -6.11
C HIS A 59 6.56 -16.74 -5.34
N ALA A 60 5.73 -16.69 -4.29
CA ALA A 60 5.63 -15.54 -3.40
C ALA A 60 6.98 -15.23 -2.73
N HIS A 61 7.70 -16.24 -2.25
CA HIS A 61 9.02 -16.06 -1.64
C HIS A 61 10.06 -15.51 -2.63
N VAL A 62 10.16 -16.09 -3.83
CA VAL A 62 11.14 -15.69 -4.87
C VAL A 62 10.86 -14.28 -5.41
N ILE A 63 9.61 -13.85 -5.41
CA ILE A 63 9.28 -12.47 -5.78
C ILE A 63 9.60 -11.52 -4.63
N LEU A 64 9.15 -11.84 -3.42
CA LEU A 64 9.24 -10.95 -2.26
C LEU A 64 10.69 -10.70 -1.84
N GLU A 65 11.60 -11.66 -2.02
CA GLU A 65 13.02 -11.49 -1.69
C GLU A 65 13.66 -10.31 -2.45
N ASN A 66 13.26 -10.08 -3.71
CA ASN A 66 13.75 -8.97 -4.53
C ASN A 66 13.20 -7.61 -4.08
N PHE A 67 12.10 -7.59 -3.34
CA PHE A 67 11.51 -6.37 -2.78
C PHE A 67 12.02 -6.06 -1.36
N LEU A 68 12.49 -7.08 -0.64
CA LEU A 68 13.02 -6.93 0.72
C LEU A 68 14.52 -6.61 0.74
N ASN A 69 15.28 -7.09 -0.25
CA ASN A 69 16.72 -6.88 -0.32
C ASN A 69 17.14 -6.43 -1.74
N PRO A 70 18.25 -5.66 -1.85
CA PRO A 70 18.85 -5.39 -3.15
C PRO A 70 19.24 -6.70 -3.84
N TYR A 71 18.86 -6.85 -5.10
CA TYR A 71 19.09 -8.06 -5.89
C TYR A 71 20.09 -7.79 -7.02
N LEU A 72 20.61 -8.84 -7.64
CA LEU A 72 21.48 -8.72 -8.81
C LEU A 72 20.65 -8.80 -10.08
N PHE A 73 20.63 -7.71 -10.84
CA PHE A 73 20.03 -7.66 -12.17
C PHE A 73 21.12 -7.45 -13.21
N ASN A 74 21.30 -8.42 -14.12
CA ASN A 74 22.36 -8.40 -15.14
C ASN A 74 23.76 -8.09 -14.57
N GLY A 75 24.09 -8.69 -13.41
CA GLY A 75 25.37 -8.48 -12.72
C GLY A 75 25.49 -7.14 -11.97
N ARG A 76 24.44 -6.30 -11.96
CA ARG A 76 24.41 -5.04 -11.23
C ARG A 76 23.54 -5.17 -9.99
N ARG A 77 24.01 -4.66 -8.85
CA ARG A 77 23.21 -4.60 -7.62
C ARG A 77 22.14 -3.53 -7.78
N THR A 78 20.88 -3.93 -7.75
CA THR A 78 19.70 -3.11 -8.01
C THR A 78 18.83 -3.04 -6.76
N ASP A 79 18.47 -1.82 -6.36
CA ASP A 79 17.44 -1.57 -5.35
C ASP A 79 16.06 -1.57 -6.04
N PRO A 80 15.06 -2.29 -5.49
CA PRO A 80 13.71 -2.34 -6.05
C PRO A 80 12.98 -0.98 -6.05
N GLY A 81 13.49 0.03 -5.35
CA GLY A 81 12.96 1.40 -5.34
C GLY A 81 11.68 1.58 -4.52
N VAL A 82 11.25 0.55 -3.78
CA VAL A 82 10.02 0.55 -2.97
C VAL A 82 10.31 0.09 -1.55
N GLU A 83 9.37 0.38 -0.65
CA GLU A 83 9.41 -0.04 0.75
C GLU A 83 8.22 -0.95 1.04
N VAL A 84 8.48 -2.21 1.43
CA VAL A 84 7.42 -3.15 1.82
C VAL A 84 7.02 -2.86 3.27
N VAL A 85 5.83 -2.29 3.48
CA VAL A 85 5.38 -1.82 4.80
C VAL A 85 4.49 -2.82 5.54
N SER A 86 3.92 -3.79 4.83
CA SER A 86 3.09 -4.84 5.44
C SER A 86 3.07 -6.11 4.59
N LEU A 87 2.81 -7.24 5.25
CA LEU A 87 2.65 -8.55 4.64
C LEU A 87 1.39 -9.20 5.23
N TYR A 88 0.39 -9.48 4.39
CA TYR A 88 -0.79 -10.27 4.73
C TYR A 88 -0.71 -11.63 4.06
N VAL A 89 -1.00 -12.69 4.83
CA VAL A 89 -1.00 -14.07 4.37
C VAL A 89 -2.36 -14.71 4.67
N ASP A 90 -3.00 -15.27 3.65
CA ASP A 90 -4.35 -15.85 3.76
C ASP A 90 -4.36 -17.27 4.37
N GLN A 91 -3.44 -18.13 3.93
CA GLN A 91 -3.37 -19.54 4.30
C GLN A 91 -2.04 -19.88 4.99
N PHE A 92 -2.11 -20.75 5.99
CA PHE A 92 -0.96 -21.13 6.81
C PHE A 92 -0.71 -22.65 6.75
N PRO A 93 -0.11 -23.18 5.66
CA PRO A 93 0.26 -24.59 5.57
C PRO A 93 1.34 -24.97 6.61
N ALA A 94 1.55 -26.26 6.84
CA ALA A 94 2.48 -26.75 7.89
C ALA A 94 3.92 -26.22 7.79
N ARG A 95 4.35 -25.83 6.58
CA ARG A 95 5.68 -25.29 6.24
C ARG A 95 5.67 -23.77 6.01
N ASP A 96 4.68 -23.08 6.55
CA ASP A 96 4.52 -21.63 6.41
C ASP A 96 5.64 -20.84 7.13
N MET A 97 6.18 -19.85 6.45
CA MET A 97 7.23 -18.96 6.96
C MET A 97 6.68 -17.73 7.68
N ALA A 98 5.43 -17.34 7.42
CA ALA A 98 4.81 -16.20 8.09
C ALA A 98 4.65 -16.43 9.60
N ARG A 99 4.48 -17.69 10.03
CA ARG A 99 4.43 -18.07 11.46
C ARG A 99 5.75 -18.59 12.04
N ALA A 100 6.73 -18.96 11.22
CA ALA A 100 8.01 -19.51 11.71
C ALA A 100 8.84 -18.48 12.49
N GLY A 101 8.68 -17.18 12.20
CA GLY A 101 9.31 -16.09 12.96
C GLY A 101 8.74 -15.88 14.38
N GLY A 102 7.63 -16.55 14.74
CA GLY A 102 6.91 -16.32 16.00
C GLY A 102 6.75 -17.52 16.92
N ARG A 103 7.30 -18.70 16.60
CA ARG A 103 7.17 -19.90 17.45
C ARG A 103 8.53 -20.50 17.81
N GLY A 104 9.11 -19.95 18.86
CA GLY A 104 10.01 -20.71 19.73
C GLY A 104 9.28 -21.91 20.32
N LYS A 105 9.84 -23.10 20.06
CA LYS A 105 9.80 -24.33 20.85
C LYS A 105 8.63 -24.50 21.85
N SER A 106 7.61 -25.26 21.46
CA SER A 106 6.66 -25.98 22.32
C SER A 106 5.80 -26.82 21.37
N GLN A 107 5.61 -28.13 21.44
CA GLN A 107 5.80 -29.17 22.45
C GLN A 107 5.73 -30.50 21.67
N SER A 108 6.54 -31.49 22.05
CA SER A 108 6.19 -32.91 21.85
C SER A 108 6.86 -33.70 22.97
N ARG A 109 6.08 -33.99 24.00
CA ARG A 109 6.22 -35.17 24.85
C ARG A 109 5.27 -36.23 24.32
#